data_AF-A0A916LGJ2-F1
#
_entry.id   AF-A0A916LGJ2-F1
#
_cell.length_a   1.000
_cell.length_b   1.000
_cell.length_c   1.000
_cell.angle_alpha   90.00
_cell.angle_beta   90.00
_cell.angle_gamma   90.00
#
_symmetry.space_group_name_H-M   'P 1'
#
loop_
_entity.id
_entity.type
_entity.pdbx_description
1 polymer ?
#
loop_
_entity_poly.entity_id
_entity_poly.type
_entity_poly.pdbx_seq_one_letter_code
_entity_poly.pdbx_strand_id
1 'polypeptide(L)' 'MLLAAGLDAPFSCREGHCGACACTLRAGKVNMGVNDVLEQQDLDEGLILACQSRPESDSVEVTYDE' A
#
# COMPACT_ATOMS: atom_id res chain seq x y z
N MET A 1 3.82 -10.41 1.71
CA MET A 1 2.97 -9.48 2.49
C MET A 1 3.91 -8.60 3.30
N LEU A 2 3.76 -7.27 3.30
CA LEU A 2 4.73 -6.32 3.91
C LEU A 2 5.02 -6.62 5.40
N LEU A 3 4.03 -7.13 6.15
CA LEU A 3 4.20 -7.62 7.53
C LEU A 3 5.21 -8.81 7.64
N ALA A 4 5.32 -9.65 6.61
CA ALA A 4 6.31 -10.73 6.57
C ALA A 4 7.73 -10.21 6.27
N ALA A 5 7.85 -8.97 5.78
CA ALA A 5 9.12 -8.28 5.55
C ALA A 5 9.55 -7.42 6.76
N GLY A 6 8.83 -7.47 7.89
CA GLY A 6 9.17 -6.74 9.11
C GLY A 6 8.81 -5.25 9.08
N LEU A 7 7.98 -4.81 8.14
CA LEU A 7 7.44 -3.46 8.12
C LEU A 7 6.16 -3.42 8.97
N ASP A 8 6.18 -2.66 10.06
CA ASP A 8 5.04 -2.39 10.93
C ASP A 8 4.01 -1.51 10.20
N ALA A 9 3.25 -2.15 9.30
CA ALA A 9 2.14 -1.53 8.61
C ALA A 9 0.92 -1.50 9.55
N PRO A 10 0.36 -0.32 9.89
CA PRO A 10 -0.93 -0.28 10.55
C PRO A 10 -1.97 -1.02 9.69
N PHE A 11 -2.71 -1.95 10.28
CA PHE A 11 -3.75 -2.70 9.58
C PHE A 11 -5.01 -2.77 10.43
N SER A 12 -6.17 -2.68 9.77
CA SER A 12 -7.47 -2.85 10.43
C SER A 12 -8.30 -3.92 9.71
N CYS A 13 -8.84 -3.66 8.51
CA CYS A 13 -9.66 -4.65 7.80
C CYS A 13 -8.86 -5.70 6.99
N ARG A 14 -7.72 -5.29 6.40
CA ARG A 14 -6.96 -6.09 5.40
C ARG A 14 -7.71 -6.45 4.11
N GLU A 15 -8.85 -5.82 3.86
CA GLU A 15 -9.70 -6.11 2.70
C GLU A 15 -9.71 -4.97 1.68
N GLY A 16 -9.11 -3.82 2.01
CA GLY A 16 -9.06 -2.65 1.12
C GLY A 16 -10.19 -1.63 1.34
N HIS A 17 -10.93 -1.73 2.45
CA HIS A 17 -12.10 -0.90 2.75
C HIS A 17 -11.91 0.11 3.90
N CYS A 18 -10.78 0.09 4.61
CA CYS A 18 -10.58 0.95 5.79
C CYS A 18 -9.46 1.99 5.67
N GLY A 19 -8.60 1.93 4.65
CA GLY A 19 -7.48 2.88 4.47
C GLY A 19 -6.35 2.78 5.51
N ALA A 20 -6.53 2.08 6.63
CA ALA A 20 -5.52 1.98 7.69
C ALA A 20 -4.15 1.47 7.21
N CYS A 21 -4.11 0.69 6.13
CA CYS A 21 -2.88 0.16 5.53
C CYS A 21 -2.32 1.06 4.42
N ALA A 22 -2.83 2.29 4.26
CA ALA A 22 -2.36 3.23 3.25
C ALA A 22 -0.90 3.63 3.50
N CYS A 23 -0.12 3.68 2.43
CA CYS A 23 1.26 4.13 2.43
C CYS A 23 1.63 4.74 1.08
N THR A 24 2.70 5.52 1.04
CA THR A 24 3.20 6.12 -0.21
C THR A 24 4.28 5.25 -0.83
N LEU A 25 4.12 4.90 -2.10
CA LEU A 25 5.13 4.20 -2.90
C LEU A 25 6.26 5.18 -3.27
N ARG A 26 7.45 4.96 -2.71
CA ARG A 26 8.66 5.75 -3.00
C ARG A 26 9.41 5.22 -4.21
N ALA A 27 9.48 3.89 -4.35
CA ALA A 27 10.17 3.25 -5.46
C ALA A 27 9.60 1.86 -5.78
N GLY A 28 9.77 1.43 -7.04
CA GLY A 28 9.29 0.15 -7.53
C GLY A 28 7.89 0.22 -8.12
N LYS A 29 7.27 -0.94 -8.33
CA LYS A 29 5.92 -1.08 -8.85
C LYS A 29 5.14 -2.09 -8.02
N VAL A 30 3.88 -1.77 -7.78
CA VAL A 30 2.94 -2.68 -7.13
C VAL A 30 1.65 -2.78 -7.92
N ASN A 31 1.04 -3.96 -7.85
CA ASN A 31 -0.31 -4.20 -8.32
C ASN A 31 -1.23 -4.23 -7.11
N MET A 32 -2.23 -3.35 -7.09
CA MET A 32 -3.19 -3.25 -6.00
C MET A 32 -4.48 -3.96 -6.40
N GLY A 33 -4.95 -4.86 -5.54
CA GLY A 33 -6.18 -5.62 -5.75
C GLY A 33 -7.44 -4.77 -5.57
N VAL A 34 -8.02 -4.84 -4.37
CA VAL A 34 -9.21 -4.05 -4.02
C VAL A 34 -8.78 -2.69 -3.47
N ASN A 35 -9.39 -1.63 -3.96
CA ASN A 35 -9.22 -0.28 -3.46
C ASN A 35 -10.57 0.46 -3.49
N ASP A 36 -11.23 0.49 -2.34
CA ASP A 36 -12.50 1.21 -2.15
C ASP A 36 -12.33 2.52 -1.36
N VAL A 37 -11.09 2.91 -1.07
CA VAL A 37 -10.77 4.02 -0.15
C VAL A 37 -9.97 5.13 -0.81
N LEU A 38 -8.96 4.80 -1.61
CA LEU A 38 -8.12 5.78 -2.28
C LEU A 38 -8.78 6.24 -3.57
N GLU A 39 -8.86 7.55 -3.77
CA GLU A 39 -9.31 8.15 -5.01
C GLU A 39 -8.19 8.14 -6.06
N GLN A 40 -8.54 8.39 -7.32
CA GLN A 40 -7.54 8.39 -8.41
C GLN A 40 -6.41 9.40 -8.16
N GLN A 41 -6.71 10.55 -7.56
CA GLN A 41 -5.71 11.55 -7.19
C GLN A 41 -4.70 11.01 -6.16
N ASP A 42 -5.15 10.24 -5.17
CA ASP A 42 -4.27 9.63 -4.18
C ASP A 42 -3.34 8.61 -4.85
N LEU A 43 -3.87 7.82 -5.79
CA LEU A 43 -3.06 6.88 -6.57
C LEU A 43 -2.01 7.59 -7.42
N ASP A 44 -2.37 8.73 -8.01
CA ASP A 44 -1.47 9.56 -8.81
C ASP A 44 -0.38 10.21 -7.95
N GLU A 45 -0.67 10.53 -6.68
CA GLU A 45 0.30 10.95 -5.66
C GLU A 45 1.15 9.78 -5.12
N GLY A 46 0.87 8.55 -5.54
CA GLY A 46 1.60 7.35 -5.18
C GLY A 46 1.11 6.69 -3.89
N LEU A 47 -0.05 7.07 -3.35
CA LEU A 47 -0.68 6.35 -2.25
C LEU A 47 -1.17 4.97 -2.72
N ILE A 48 -0.94 3.96 -1.89
CA ILE A 48 -1.33 2.58 -2.13
C ILE A 48 -1.80 1.93 -0.84
N LEU A 49 -2.62 0.88 -0.94
CA LEU A 49 -3.03 0.07 0.20
C LEU A 49 -2.10 -1.12 0.37
N ALA A 50 -1.14 -1.03 1.29
CA ALA A 50 -0.14 -2.07 1.58
C ALA A 50 -0.71 -3.48 1.75
N CYS A 51 -1.90 -3.59 2.33
CA CYS A 51 -2.58 -4.86 2.56
C CYS A 51 -3.10 -5.51 1.26
N GLN A 52 -3.37 -4.71 0.24
CA GLN A 52 -3.88 -5.13 -1.07
C GLN A 52 -2.84 -5.02 -2.19
N SER A 53 -1.65 -4.47 -1.90
CA SER A 53 -0.56 -4.31 -2.84
C SER A 53 0.35 -5.54 -2.90
N ARG A 54 0.64 -6.00 -4.12
CA ARG A 54 1.64 -7.02 -4.43
C ARG A 54 2.77 -6.42 -5.29
N PRO A 55 4.04 -6.67 -4.97
CA PRO A 55 5.16 -6.14 -5.75
C PRO A 55 5.17 -6.77 -7.16
N GLU A 56 5.35 -5.92 -8.17
CA GLU A 56 5.59 -6.33 -9.57
C GLU A 56 7.04 -6.08 -10.01
N SER A 57 7.85 -5.46 -9.16
CA SER A 57 9.28 -5.25 -9.35
C SER A 57 10.11 -6.04 -8.35
N ASP A 58 11.41 -6.20 -8.66
CA ASP A 58 12.37 -6.92 -7.80
C ASP A 58 12.50 -6.29 -6.40
N SER A 59 12.35 -4.97 -6.31
CA SER A 59 12.32 -4.21 -5.06
C SER A 59 11.20 -3.19 -5.06
N VAL A 60 10.59 -2.98 -3.90
CA VAL A 60 9.57 -1.97 -3.66
C VAL A 60 9.91 -1.24 -2.36
N GLU A 61 9.84 0.08 -2.40
CA GLU A 61 10.08 0.96 -1.26
C GLU A 61 8.80 1.75 -0.99
N VAL A 62 8.30 1.67 0.24
CA VAL A 62 7.09 2.35 0.69
C VAL A 62 7.38 3.05 2.01
N THR A 63 6.70 4.16 2.25
CA THR A 63 6.77 4.87 3.52
C THR A 63 5.38 5.07 4.13
N TYR A 64 5.32 5.00 5.45
CA TYR A 64 4.15 5.31 6.27
C TYR A 64 4.35 6.65 6.99
N ASP A 65 5.05 7.60 6.37
CA ASP A 65 5.27 8.93 6.93
C ASP A 65 3.92 9.55 7.34
N GLU A 66 3.85 9.99 8.61
CA GLU A 66 2.66 10.49 9.32
C GLU A 66 2.01 11.74 8.71
#